data_AF-A0A1V5LPB9-F1
#
_entry.id   AF-A0A1V5LPB9-F1
#
_cell.length_a   1.000
_cell.length_b   1.000
_cell.length_c   1.000
_cell.angle_alpha   90.00
_cell.angle_beta   90.00
_cell.angle_gamma   90.00
#
_symmetry.space_group_name_H-M   'P 1'
#
loop_
_entity.id
_entity.type
_entity.pdbx_description
1 polymer ?
#
loop_
_entity_poly.entity_id
_entity_poly.type
_entity_poly.pdbx_seq_one_letter_code
_entity_poly.pdbx_strand_id
1 'polypeptide(L)' 'MGDNKFSYVVILKSPDDRFKIEAFYKTEIAMTGYKLLNDASNATSIDMSAVNEQYLLDIKITTVADQSIVSISWRPR' A
#
# COMPACT_ATOMS: atom_id res chain seq x y z
N MET A 1 22.04 -2.21 -0.61
CA MET A 1 21.44 -0.93 -0.17
C MET A 1 19.99 -1.25 0.16
N GLY A 2 19.58 -1.05 1.41
CA GLY A 2 18.30 -1.56 1.93
C GLY A 2 17.13 -0.66 1.53
N ASP A 3 15.98 -1.27 1.25
CA ASP A 3 14.73 -0.53 1.03
C ASP A 3 14.42 0.31 2.28
N ASN A 4 14.04 1.57 2.09
CA ASN A 4 13.46 2.35 3.19
C ASN A 4 12.04 1.83 3.43
N LYS A 5 11.69 1.58 4.70
CA LYS A 5 10.39 1.00 5.06
C LYS A 5 9.75 1.81 6.17
N PHE A 6 8.44 2.00 6.04
CA PHE A 6 7.58 2.61 7.05
C PHE A 6 6.33 1.75 7.22
N SER A 7 5.96 1.47 8.47
CA SER A 7 4.77 0.66 8.77
C SER A 7 3.96 1.27 9.91
N TYR A 8 2.64 1.15 9.82
CA TYR A 8 1.72 1.59 10.86
C TYR A 8 0.44 0.74 10.86
N VAL A 9 -0.33 0.81 11.96
CA VAL A 9 -1.56 0.05 12.16
C VAL A 9 -2.77 0.97 12.07
N VAL A 10 -3.80 0.51 11.35
CA VAL A 10 -5.11 1.16 11.26
C VAL A 10 -6.15 0.25 11.89
N ILE A 11 -6.91 0.77 12.85
CA ILE A 11 -8.08 0.07 13.41
C ILE A 11 -9.27 0.31 12.48
N LEU A 12 -9.90 -0.76 12.04
CA LEU A 12 -11.03 -0.77 11.14
C LEU A 12 -12.35 -0.82 11.93
N LYS A 13 -13.43 -0.24 11.38
CA LYS A 13 -14.77 -0.47 11.93
C LYS A 13 -15.36 -1.80 11.46
N SER A 14 -14.96 -2.25 10.27
CA SER A 14 -15.23 -3.57 9.74
C SER A 14 -14.05 -4.07 8.90
N PRO A 15 -13.82 -5.39 8.76
CA PRO A 15 -12.72 -5.91 7.95
C PRO A 15 -12.73 -5.41 6.49
N ASP A 16 -13.89 -5.07 5.94
CA ASP A 16 -14.05 -4.56 4.57
C ASP A 16 -13.63 -3.10 4.41
N ASP A 17 -13.46 -2.35 5.51
CA ASP A 17 -12.88 -1.01 5.45
C ASP A 17 -11.43 -1.00 4.92
N ARG A 18 -10.77 -2.16 4.82
CA ARG A 18 -9.46 -2.29 4.16
C ARG A 18 -9.44 -1.77 2.72
N PHE A 19 -10.55 -1.90 1.98
CA PHE A 19 -10.66 -1.39 0.61
C PHE A 19 -10.67 0.15 0.56
N LYS A 20 -11.02 0.83 1.66
CA LYS A 20 -10.90 2.29 1.75
C LYS A 20 -9.44 2.72 1.86
N ILE A 21 -8.62 1.93 2.56
CA ILE A 21 -7.16 2.16 2.65
C ILE A 21 -6.53 1.97 1.27
N GLU A 22 -6.92 0.93 0.54
CA GLU A 22 -6.50 0.70 -0.84
C GLU A 22 -6.88 1.87 -1.76
N ALA A 23 -8.15 2.29 -1.73
CA ALA A 23 -8.62 3.41 -2.54
C ALA A 23 -7.84 4.70 -2.24
N PHE A 24 -7.59 4.99 -0.95
CA PHE A 24 -6.76 6.12 -0.52
C PHE A 24 -5.37 6.08 -1.16
N TYR A 25 -4.67 4.94 -1.08
CA TYR A 25 -3.32 4.83 -1.63
C TYR A 25 -3.27 4.87 -3.16
N LYS A 26 -4.29 4.34 -3.85
CA LYS A 26 -4.38 4.49 -5.32
C LYS A 26 -4.52 5.96 -5.71
N THR A 27 -5.30 6.73 -4.98
CA THR A 27 -5.42 8.18 -5.18
C THR A 27 -4.09 8.89 -4.94
N GLU A 28 -3.41 8.60 -3.84
CA GLU A 28 -2.11 9.21 -3.52
C GLU A 28 -1.03 8.87 -4.57
N ILE A 29 -0.99 7.62 -5.04
CA ILE A 29 -0.10 7.17 -6.13
C ILE A 29 -0.33 8.02 -7.38
N ALA A 30 -1.59 8.18 -7.79
CA ALA A 30 -1.95 8.95 -8.98
C ALA A 30 -1.62 10.45 -8.82
N MET A 31 -1.94 11.03 -7.65
CA MET A 31 -1.67 12.44 -7.35
C MET A 31 -0.18 12.77 -7.30
N THR A 32 0.65 11.82 -6.86
CA THR A 32 2.11 11.99 -6.74
C THR A 32 2.85 11.61 -8.04
N GLY A 33 2.13 11.27 -9.11
CA GLY A 33 2.71 10.97 -10.42
C GLY A 33 3.39 9.60 -10.51
N TYR A 34 3.09 8.66 -9.61
CA TYR A 34 3.51 7.27 -9.74
C TYR A 34 2.60 6.52 -10.71
N LYS A 35 3.18 5.65 -11.54
CA LYS A 35 2.46 4.69 -12.36
C LYS A 35 2.26 3.39 -11.57
N LEU A 36 1.01 3.00 -11.36
CA LEU A 36 0.66 1.70 -10.76
C LEU A 36 1.09 0.56 -11.71
N LEU A 37 1.88 -0.38 -11.20
CA LEU A 37 2.39 -1.55 -11.91
C LEU A 37 1.64 -2.82 -11.53
N ASN A 38 1.28 -2.94 -10.25
CA ASN A 38 0.54 -4.07 -9.71
C ASN A 38 -0.46 -3.59 -8.67
N ASP A 39 -1.56 -4.33 -8.58
CA ASP A 39 -2.70 -4.06 -7.72
C ASP A 39 -3.42 -5.39 -7.43
N ALA A 40 -2.76 -6.23 -6.64
CA ALA A 40 -3.25 -7.56 -6.32
C ALA A 40 -3.94 -7.52 -4.95
N SER A 41 -5.22 -7.86 -4.91
CA SER A 41 -5.98 -8.02 -3.68
C SER A 41 -6.39 -9.49 -3.48
N ASN A 42 -6.28 -9.96 -2.25
CA ASN A 42 -6.80 -11.25 -1.81
C ASN A 42 -7.60 -11.07 -0.50
N ALA A 43 -8.03 -12.18 0.10
CA ALA A 43 -8.90 -12.15 1.28
C ALA A 43 -8.34 -11.34 2.45
N THR A 44 -7.02 -11.33 2.65
CA THR A 44 -6.38 -10.72 3.83
C THR A 44 -5.24 -9.76 3.50
N SER A 45 -4.80 -9.68 2.25
CA SER A 45 -3.77 -8.75 1.82
C SER A 45 -4.11 -8.01 0.54
N ILE A 46 -3.58 -6.80 0.46
CA ILE A 46 -3.57 -5.98 -0.74
C ILE A 46 -2.11 -5.59 -0.97
N ASP A 47 -1.58 -5.94 -2.13
CA ASP A 47 -0.21 -5.71 -2.54
C ASP A 47 -0.23 -4.81 -3.79
N MET A 48 0.20 -3.56 -3.62
CA MET A 48 0.31 -2.56 -4.68
C MET A 48 1.78 -2.24 -4.93
N SER A 49 2.17 -2.16 -6.19
CA SER A 49 3.50 -1.68 -6.59
C SER A 49 3.33 -0.57 -7.61
N ALA A 50 4.06 0.52 -7.43
CA ALA A 50 4.03 1.68 -8.31
C ALA A 50 5.44 2.23 -8.55
N VAL A 51 5.63 2.95 -9.65
CA VAL A 51 6.94 3.46 -10.04
C VAL A 51 6.84 4.88 -10.60
N ASN A 52 7.83 5.72 -10.32
CA ASN A 52 8.02 6.98 -11.04
C ASN A 52 9.41 7.02 -11.70
N GLU A 53 9.88 8.21 -12.06
CA GLU A 53 11.20 8.37 -12.68
C GLU A 53 12.37 8.04 -11.73
N GLN A 54 12.16 8.14 -10.42
CA GLN A 54 13.24 8.09 -9.42
C GLN A 54 13.15 6.87 -8.48
N TYR A 55 11.94 6.40 -8.18
CA TYR A 55 11.68 5.42 -7.12
C TYR A 55 10.70 4.34 -7.56
N LEU A 56 10.91 3.13 -7.04
CA LEU A 56 9.89 2.09 -6.89
C LEU A 56 9.25 2.22 -5.50
N LEU A 57 7.93 2.16 -5.46
CA LEU A 57 7.10 2.19 -4.27
C LEU A 57 6.31 0.89 -4.16
N ASP A 58 6.42 0.19 -3.04
CA ASP A 58 5.66 -1.02 -2.72
C ASP A 58 4.80 -0.75 -1.48
N ILE A 59 3.49 -0.96 -1.58
CA ILE A 59 2.52 -0.78 -0.50
C ILE A 59 1.83 -2.12 -0.25
N LYS A 60 1.98 -2.62 0.98
CA LYS A 60 1.34 -3.85 1.45
C LYS A 60 0.39 -3.53 2.59
N ILE A 61 -0.87 -3.92 2.44
CA ILE A 61 -1.89 -3.84 3.48
C ILE A 61 -2.20 -5.28 3.89
N THR A 62 -2.06 -5.61 5.18
CA THR A 62 -2.43 -6.93 5.71
C THR A 62 -3.49 -6.74 6.77
N THR A 63 -4.67 -7.33 6.56
CA THR A 63 -5.80 -7.24 7.47
C THR A 63 -5.87 -8.48 8.35
N VAL A 64 -5.90 -8.27 9.66
CA VAL A 64 -6.06 -9.30 10.69
C VAL A 64 -7.18 -8.86 11.61
N ALA A 65 -8.28 -9.62 11.63
CA ALA A 65 -9.50 -9.28 12.36
C ALA A 65 -10.00 -7.86 12.03
N ASP A 66 -9.99 -6.95 13.01
CA ASP A 66 -10.42 -5.56 12.93
C ASP A 66 -9.27 -4.58 12.69
N GLN A 67 -8.08 -5.07 12.32
CA GLN A 67 -6.89 -4.23 12.13
C GLN A 67 -6.28 -4.44 10.75
N SER A 68 -5.73 -3.37 10.19
CA SER A 68 -4.90 -3.42 8.99
C SER A 68 -3.51 -2.88 9.28
N ILE A 69 -2.48 -3.67 8.96
CA ILE A 69 -1.09 -3.24 8.99
C ILE A 69 -0.75 -2.73 7.58
N VAL A 70 -0.44 -1.44 7.48
CA VAL A 70 0.02 -0.82 6.24
C VAL A 70 1.53 -0.73 6.28
N SER A 71 2.20 -1.27 5.27
CA SER A 71 3.65 -1.23 5.11
C SER A 71 4.00 -0.63 3.75
N ILE A 72 4.77 0.44 3.77
CA ILE A 72 5.23 1.17 2.59
C ILE A 72 6.74 0.99 2.51
N SER A 73 7.23 0.49 1.39
CA SER A 73 8.65 0.38 1.09
C SER A 73 8.95 1.20 -0.16
N TRP A 74 10.08 1.91 -0.16
CA TRP A 74 10.54 2.61 -1.36
C TRP A 74 12.04 2.45 -1.55
N ARG A 75 12.44 2.38 -2.81
CA ARG A 75 13.85 2.28 -3.21
C ARG A 75 14.11 3.08 -4.48
N PRO A 76 15.31 3.64 -4.65
CA PRO A 76 15.72 4.21 -5.93
C PRO A 76 15.60 3.17 -7.04
N ARG A 77 15.21 3.64 -8.22
CA ARG A 77 15.09 2.81 -9.41
C ARG A 77 16.45 2.48 -10.04
#